data_AF-A0A554N9N0-F1
#
_entry.id   AF-A0A554N9N0-F1
#
_cell.length_a   1.000
_cell.length_b   1.000
_cell.length_c   1.000
_cell.angle_alpha   90.00
_cell.angle_beta   90.00
_cell.angle_gamma   90.00
#
_symmetry.space_group_name_H-M   'P 1'
#
loop_
_entity.id
_entity.type
_entity.pdbx_description
1 polymer ?
#
loop_
_entity_poly.entity_id
_entity_poly.type
_entity_poly.pdbx_seq_one_letter_code
_entity_poly.pdbx_strand_id
1 'polypeptide(L)'
;MTRANIDRLTEFCREHLADAVRAVGIVHDDEVDPAYMREDLQRRYTDAELEGLEDAAVRTSEAFQGLNTYQTSLGQSHAGLFAFEDAFLLLISCGEDEAAYVSLDRSVSEDLSAFIKRCNDRLFSGSPA
;
A
#
# COMPACT_ATOMS: atom_id res chain seq x y z
N MET A 1 5.22 2.24 16.28
CA MET A 1 5.14 3.61 15.74
C MET A 1 4.16 4.41 16.61
N THR A 2 4.15 5.75 16.56
CA THR A 2 3.19 6.56 17.34
C THR A 2 2.09 7.12 16.46
N ARG A 3 0.90 7.36 17.04
CA ARG A 3 -0.21 8.02 16.34
C ARG A 3 0.21 9.37 15.74
N ALA A 4 1.03 10.13 16.45
CA ALA A 4 1.56 11.40 15.94
C ALA A 4 2.43 11.25 14.67
N ASN A 5 3.10 10.11 14.48
CA ASN A 5 3.89 9.87 13.26
C ASN A 5 2.99 9.53 12.08
N ILE A 6 1.95 8.73 12.28
CA ILE A 6 1.02 8.37 11.20
C ILE A 6 0.13 9.55 10.79
N ASP A 7 -0.22 10.43 11.74
CA ASP A 7 -0.94 11.67 11.44
C ASP A 7 -0.11 12.61 10.56
N ARG A 8 1.21 12.76 10.85
CA ARG A 8 2.14 13.53 10.01
C ARG A 8 2.32 12.92 8.63
N LEU A 9 2.42 11.60 8.53
CA LEU A 9 2.48 10.91 7.24
C LEU A 9 1.20 11.15 6.44
N THR A 10 0.04 11.07 7.10
CA THR A 10 -1.26 11.34 6.51
C THR A 10 -1.34 12.77 5.97
N GLU A 11 -0.94 13.76 6.77
CA GLU A 11 -0.89 15.16 6.36
C GLU A 11 0.02 15.35 5.15
N PHE A 12 1.25 14.83 5.20
CA PHE A 12 2.20 14.88 4.10
C PHE A 12 1.65 14.26 2.80
N CYS A 13 1.06 13.06 2.89
CA CYS A 13 0.46 12.42 1.72
C CYS A 13 -0.69 13.25 1.15
N ARG A 14 -1.55 13.82 1.99
CA ARG A 14 -2.67 14.65 1.55
C ARG A 14 -2.21 15.97 0.94
N GLU A 15 -1.14 16.58 1.44
CA GLU A 15 -0.57 17.81 0.86
C GLU A 15 0.02 17.56 -0.54
N HIS A 16 0.70 16.43 -0.74
CA HIS A 16 1.45 16.17 -1.96
C HIS A 16 0.71 15.36 -3.02
N LEU A 17 -0.22 14.49 -2.60
CA LEU A 17 -0.97 13.59 -3.48
C LEU A 17 -2.46 13.93 -3.51
N ALA A 18 -2.89 14.92 -2.72
CA ALA A 18 -4.25 15.46 -2.69
C ALA A 18 -5.31 14.35 -2.61
N ASP A 19 -6.28 14.40 -3.52
CA ASP A 19 -7.40 13.48 -3.55
C ASP A 19 -6.99 12.04 -3.89
N ALA A 20 -5.78 11.80 -4.37
CA ALA A 20 -5.36 10.46 -4.76
C ALA A 20 -5.03 9.56 -3.57
N VAL A 21 -4.94 10.10 -2.33
CA VAL A 21 -4.79 9.30 -1.12
C VAL A 21 -6.13 8.70 -0.71
N ARG A 22 -6.21 7.37 -0.73
CA ARG A 22 -7.43 6.60 -0.41
C ARG A 22 -7.52 6.28 1.07
N ALA A 23 -6.45 5.76 1.65
CA ALA A 23 -6.38 5.39 3.06
C ALA A 23 -4.94 5.41 3.58
N VAL A 24 -4.77 5.65 4.87
CA VAL A 24 -3.48 5.60 5.58
C VAL A 24 -3.70 4.93 6.94
N GLY A 25 -2.77 4.09 7.36
CA GLY A 25 -2.82 3.49 8.70
C GLY A 25 -1.58 2.66 9.01
N ILE A 26 -1.67 1.92 10.10
CA ILE A 26 -0.61 1.06 10.61
C ILE A 26 -1.08 -0.39 10.53
N VAL A 27 -0.21 -1.28 10.09
CA VAL A 27 -0.38 -2.73 10.22
C VAL A 27 0.56 -3.24 11.29
N HIS A 28 0.02 -3.97 12.26
CA HIS A 28 0.77 -4.64 13.33
C HIS A 28 0.02 -5.89 13.81
N ASP A 29 0.71 -7.02 13.95
CA ASP A 29 0.17 -8.29 14.45
C ASP A 29 -1.19 -8.67 13.82
N ASP A 30 -1.26 -8.62 12.48
CA ASP A 30 -2.46 -8.90 11.66
C ASP A 30 -3.63 -7.94 11.83
N GLU A 31 -3.45 -6.85 12.57
CA GLU A 31 -4.45 -5.81 12.78
C GLU A 31 -4.11 -4.53 12.02
N VAL A 32 -5.15 -3.79 11.67
CA VAL A 32 -5.04 -2.47 11.04
C VAL A 32 -5.53 -1.39 12.01
N ASP A 33 -4.67 -0.41 12.30
CA ASP A 33 -5.07 0.85 12.94
C ASP A 33 -5.20 1.95 11.87
N PRO A 34 -6.43 2.23 11.39
CA PRO A 34 -6.64 3.26 10.39
C PRO A 34 -6.42 4.66 10.96
N ALA A 35 -5.58 5.43 10.28
CA ALA A 35 -5.35 6.85 10.57
C ALA A 35 -6.26 7.76 9.74
N TYR A 36 -6.49 7.38 8.48
CA TYR A 36 -7.28 8.14 7.53
C TYR A 36 -7.92 7.24 6.48
N MET A 37 -9.11 7.63 6.06
CA MET A 37 -9.78 7.07 4.89
C MET A 37 -10.57 8.18 4.20
N ARG A 38 -10.47 8.24 2.87
CA ARG A 38 -11.14 9.25 2.06
C ARG A 38 -12.67 9.12 2.18
N GLU A 39 -13.37 10.24 2.27
CA GLU A 39 -14.81 10.26 2.60
C GLU A 39 -15.69 9.52 1.57
N ASP A 40 -15.33 9.54 0.28
CA ASP A 40 -16.10 8.85 -0.75
C ASP A 40 -16.03 7.34 -0.58
N LEU A 41 -14.88 6.79 -0.16
CA LEU A 41 -14.72 5.37 0.14
C LEU A 41 -15.56 4.99 1.36
N GLN A 42 -15.52 5.77 2.43
CA GLN A 42 -16.36 5.54 3.62
C GLN A 42 -17.86 5.51 3.30
N ARG A 43 -18.32 6.30 2.31
CA ARG A 43 -19.73 6.35 1.92
C ARG A 43 -20.13 5.27 0.92
N ARG A 44 -19.19 4.82 0.09
CA ARG A 44 -19.46 3.91 -1.03
C ARG A 44 -19.19 2.46 -0.70
N TYR A 45 -18.22 2.20 0.17
CA TYR A 45 -17.81 0.84 0.49
C TYR A 45 -18.75 0.27 1.53
N THR A 46 -19.15 -0.97 1.30
CA THR A 46 -19.76 -1.83 2.31
C THR A 46 -18.73 -2.21 3.36
N ASP A 47 -19.17 -2.64 4.54
CA ASP A 47 -18.28 -3.11 5.60
C ASP A 47 -17.35 -4.23 5.10
N ALA A 48 -17.86 -5.14 4.26
CA ALA A 48 -17.07 -6.20 3.65
C ALA A 48 -15.97 -5.69 2.69
N GLU A 49 -16.22 -4.58 1.99
CA GLU A 49 -15.21 -3.96 1.12
C GLU A 49 -14.14 -3.20 1.94
N LEU A 50 -14.52 -2.64 3.09
CA LEU A 50 -13.58 -2.05 4.04
C LEU A 50 -12.71 -3.12 4.69
N GLU A 51 -13.32 -4.20 5.18
CA GLU A 51 -12.59 -5.37 5.69
C GLU A 51 -11.63 -5.91 4.63
N GLY A 52 -12.07 -6.03 3.38
CA GLY A 52 -11.22 -6.47 2.27
C GLY A 52 -9.99 -5.59 2.02
N LEU A 53 -10.07 -4.28 2.28
CA LEU A 53 -8.94 -3.36 2.18
C LEU A 53 -7.94 -3.59 3.33
N GLU A 54 -8.44 -3.77 4.55
CA GLU A 54 -7.63 -4.06 5.73
C GLU A 54 -6.91 -5.41 5.58
N ASP A 55 -7.65 -6.43 5.15
CA ASP A 55 -7.17 -7.76 4.79
C ASP A 55 -6.03 -7.70 3.74
N ALA A 56 -6.21 -6.86 2.71
CA ALA A 56 -5.19 -6.65 1.69
C ALA A 56 -3.94 -5.97 2.27
N ALA A 57 -4.11 -5.00 3.17
CA ALA A 57 -3.00 -4.33 3.84
C ALA A 57 -2.21 -5.32 4.72
N VAL A 58 -2.90 -6.15 5.51
CA VAL A 58 -2.29 -7.20 6.35
C VAL A 58 -1.49 -8.18 5.51
N ARG A 59 -2.14 -8.86 4.55
CA ARG A 59 -1.48 -9.88 3.72
C ARG A 59 -0.29 -9.33 2.94
N THR A 60 -0.39 -8.09 2.47
CA THR A 60 0.71 -7.45 1.75
C THR A 60 1.84 -7.06 2.69
N SER A 61 1.53 -6.65 3.93
CA SER A 61 2.51 -6.36 4.98
C SER A 61 3.28 -7.60 5.39
N GLU A 62 2.62 -8.74 5.60
CA GLU A 62 3.29 -10.01 5.89
C GLU A 62 4.29 -10.38 4.79
N ALA A 63 3.87 -10.28 3.52
CA ALA A 63 4.73 -10.56 2.38
C ALA A 63 5.93 -9.60 2.31
N PHE A 64 5.71 -8.32 2.60
CA PHE A 64 6.75 -7.30 2.62
C PHE A 64 7.75 -7.52 3.77
N GLN A 65 7.27 -7.82 4.98
CA GLN A 65 8.09 -8.10 6.15
C GLN A 65 8.91 -9.39 5.96
N GLY A 66 8.33 -10.41 5.32
CA GLY A 66 9.06 -11.63 4.95
C GLY A 66 10.28 -11.39 4.06
N LEU A 67 10.34 -10.29 3.29
CA LEU A 67 11.52 -9.92 2.51
C LEU A 67 12.67 -9.41 3.39
N ASN A 68 12.37 -8.82 4.55
CA ASN A 68 13.40 -8.30 5.47
C ASN A 68 14.15 -9.41 6.22
N THR A 69 13.63 -10.64 6.20
CA THR A 69 14.29 -11.83 6.76
C THR A 69 15.49 -12.28 5.92
N TYR A 70 15.57 -11.86 4.65
CA TYR A 70 16.64 -12.27 3.73
C TYR A 70 17.72 -11.18 3.63
N GLN A 71 18.96 -11.52 3.99
CA GLN A 71 20.11 -10.69 3.63
C GLN A 71 20.38 -10.80 2.13
N THR A 72 19.83 -9.84 1.38
CA THR A 72 20.07 -9.73 -0.06
C THR A 72 21.24 -8.78 -0.34
N SER A 73 21.78 -8.81 -1.56
CA SER A 73 22.75 -7.81 -2.01
C SER A 73 22.18 -6.39 -2.11
N LEU A 74 20.86 -6.24 -1.96
CA LEU A 74 20.16 -4.94 -1.98
C LEU A 74 20.05 -4.31 -0.58
N GLY A 75 20.44 -5.04 0.48
CA GLY A 75 20.26 -4.61 1.86
C GLY A 75 18.85 -4.90 2.40
N GLN A 76 18.44 -4.15 3.41
CA GLN A 76 17.10 -4.25 4.02
C GLN A 76 16.06 -3.45 3.22
N SER A 77 14.84 -3.97 3.13
CA SER A 77 13.73 -3.29 2.46
C SER A 77 13.12 -2.23 3.37
N HIS A 78 13.19 -0.97 2.96
CA HIS A 78 12.60 0.15 3.70
C HIS A 78 11.17 0.46 3.26
N ALA A 79 10.81 0.12 2.03
CA ALA A 79 9.46 0.30 1.49
C ALA A 79 9.16 -0.72 0.39
N GLY A 80 7.87 -0.99 0.20
CA GLY A 80 7.35 -1.84 -0.87
C GLY A 80 6.17 -1.15 -1.56
N LEU A 81 6.11 -1.23 -2.89
CA LEU A 81 4.97 -0.73 -3.65
C LEU A 81 4.29 -1.88 -4.37
N PHE A 82 3.01 -2.06 -4.08
CA PHE A 82 2.19 -3.13 -4.63
C PHE A 82 1.14 -2.51 -5.54
N ALA A 83 1.11 -2.99 -6.78
CA ALA A 83 0.19 -2.52 -7.81
C ALA A 83 -0.99 -3.49 -7.92
N PHE A 84 -2.18 -2.99 -7.59
CA PHE A 84 -3.45 -3.67 -7.80
C PHE A 84 -4.11 -3.14 -9.07
N GLU A 85 -5.20 -3.79 -9.49
CA GLU A 85 -5.97 -3.33 -10.64
C GLU A 85 -6.53 -1.91 -10.42
N ASP A 86 -7.00 -1.61 -9.21
CA ASP A 86 -7.66 -0.33 -8.92
C ASP A 86 -6.88 0.59 -7.99
N ALA A 87 -5.72 0.15 -7.48
CA ALA A 87 -5.01 0.86 -6.42
C ALA A 87 -3.50 0.64 -6.46
N PHE A 88 -2.77 1.53 -5.82
CA PHE A 88 -1.46 1.21 -5.28
C PHE A 88 -1.52 1.09 -3.77
N LEU A 89 -0.71 0.19 -3.23
CA LEU A 89 -0.44 0.10 -1.80
C LEU A 89 1.05 0.31 -1.58
N LEU A 90 1.40 1.42 -0.92
CA LEU A 90 2.75 1.68 -0.45
C LEU A 90 2.86 1.21 1.00
N LEU A 91 3.84 0.38 1.29
CA LEU A 91 4.21 -0.04 2.63
C LEU A 91 5.56 0.57 3.00
N ILE A 92 5.68 1.06 4.23
CA ILE A 92 6.91 1.62 4.78
C ILE A 92 7.23 0.87 6.07
N SER A 93 8.41 0.23 6.13
CA SER A 93 8.84 -0.50 7.33
C SER A 93 9.07 0.47 8.48
N CYS A 94 8.44 0.17 9.63
CA CYS A 94 8.47 1.01 10.83
C CYS A 94 9.01 0.27 12.06
N GLY A 95 9.46 -0.98 11.88
CA GLY A 95 9.93 -1.90 12.92
C GLY A 95 10.07 -3.30 12.35
N GLU A 96 10.36 -4.29 13.21
CA GLU A 96 10.43 -5.70 12.81
C GLU A 96 9.05 -6.21 12.34
N ASP A 97 7.99 -5.87 13.07
CA ASP A 97 6.62 -6.40 12.84
C ASP A 97 5.58 -5.28 12.62
N GLU A 98 6.03 -4.12 12.12
CA GLU A 98 5.17 -2.96 11.93
C GLU A 98 5.44 -2.26 10.60
N ALA A 99 4.36 -1.93 9.88
CA ALA A 99 4.42 -1.16 8.65
C ALA A 99 3.36 -0.06 8.64
N ALA A 100 3.72 1.12 8.12
CA ALA A 100 2.72 2.09 7.68
C ALA A 100 2.24 1.67 6.29
N TYR A 101 0.93 1.75 6.04
CA TYR A 101 0.39 1.61 4.70
C TYR A 101 -0.22 2.91 4.20
N VAL A 102 -0.07 3.15 2.91
CA VAL A 102 -0.72 4.24 2.17
C VAL A 102 -1.36 3.63 0.93
N SER A 103 -2.69 3.62 0.91
CA SER A 103 -3.46 3.25 -0.27
C SER A 103 -3.67 4.48 -1.14
N LEU A 104 -3.41 4.34 -2.43
CA LEU A 104 -3.42 5.41 -3.42
C LEU A 104 -4.27 5.02 -4.64
N ASP A 105 -4.88 6.01 -5.27
CA ASP A 105 -5.45 5.84 -6.60
C ASP A 105 -4.35 5.54 -7.63
N ARG A 106 -4.75 4.85 -8.69
CA ARG A 106 -3.82 4.47 -9.77
C ARG A 106 -3.25 5.65 -10.55
N SER A 107 -3.84 6.84 -10.40
CA SER A 107 -3.40 8.09 -11.03
C SER A 107 -2.13 8.70 -10.42
N VAL A 108 -1.70 8.28 -9.22
CA VAL A 108 -0.54 8.87 -8.52
C VAL A 108 0.78 8.71 -9.27
N SER A 109 0.93 7.67 -10.10
CA SER A 109 2.15 7.48 -10.89
C SER A 109 1.85 6.89 -12.26
N GLU A 110 1.43 7.76 -13.19
CA GLU A 110 1.17 7.34 -14.57
C GLU A 110 2.41 6.67 -15.19
N ASP A 111 3.62 7.19 -14.94
CA ASP A 111 4.86 6.64 -15.48
C ASP A 111 5.20 5.24 -14.94
N LEU A 112 5.07 5.03 -13.63
CA LEU A 112 5.38 3.74 -13.01
C LEU A 112 4.31 2.69 -13.32
N SER A 113 3.03 3.09 -13.31
CA SER A 113 1.90 2.25 -13.73
C SER A 113 2.05 1.80 -15.19
N ALA A 114 2.34 2.75 -16.10
CA ALA A 114 2.55 2.45 -17.52
C ALA A 114 3.77 1.55 -17.72
N PHE A 115 4.85 1.77 -16.95
CA PHE A 115 6.02 0.90 -16.99
C PHE A 115 5.70 -0.53 -16.54
N ILE A 116 5.07 -0.72 -15.37
CA ILE A 116 4.66 -2.04 -14.86
C ILE A 116 3.74 -2.74 -15.85
N LYS A 117 2.76 -2.02 -16.41
CA LYS A 117 1.87 -2.57 -17.43
C LYS A 117 2.66 -3.05 -18.64
N ARG A 118 3.60 -2.26 -19.16
CA ARG A 118 4.46 -2.66 -20.29
C ARG A 118 5.31 -3.89 -19.96
N CYS A 119 5.81 -4.01 -18.72
CA CYS A 119 6.50 -5.21 -18.26
C CYS A 119 5.57 -6.43 -18.28
N ASN A 120 4.36 -6.32 -17.72
CA ASN A 120 3.36 -7.38 -17.73
C ASN A 120 2.97 -7.78 -19.14
N ASP A 121 2.66 -6.81 -20.01
CA ASP A 121 2.31 -7.07 -21.41
C ASP A 121 3.43 -7.88 -22.09
N ARG A 122 4.71 -7.57 -21.82
CA ARG A 122 5.84 -8.32 -22.38
C ARG A 122 5.99 -9.72 -21.78
N LEU A 123 5.75 -9.89 -20.48
CA LEU A 123 5.82 -11.18 -19.80
C LEU A 123 4.69 -12.13 -20.23
N PHE A 124 3.48 -11.60 -20.46
CA PHE A 124 2.28 -12.39 -20.72
C PHE A 124 1.81 -12.38 -22.19
N SER A 125 2.52 -11.68 -23.10
CA SER A 125 2.23 -11.65 -24.55
C SER A 125 2.36 -12.98 -25.33
N GLY A 126 2.33 -14.13 -24.65
CA GLY A 126 2.44 -15.45 -25.29
C GLY A 126 1.79 -16.62 -24.54
N SER A 127 1.12 -16.40 -23.40
CA SER A 127 0.40 -17.48 -22.72
C SER A 127 -1.04 -17.57 -23.23
N PRO A 128 -1.51 -18.72 -23.77
CA PRO A 128 -2.92 -18.93 -23.99
C PRO A 128 -3.65 -18.91 -22.64
N ALA A 129 -4.85 -18.33 -22.64
CA ALA A 129 -5.78 -18.29 -21.52
C ALA A 129 -6.13 -19.70 -20.99
#